data_AF-A0A7W7F262-F1
#
_entry.id   AF-A0A7W7F262-F1
#
_cell.length_a   1.000
_cell.length_b   1.000
_cell.length_c   1.000
_cell.angle_alpha   90.00
_cell.angle_beta   90.00
_cell.angle_gamma   90.00
#
_symmetry.space_group_name_H-M   'P 1'
#
loop_
_entity.id
_entity.type
_entity.pdbx_description
1 polymer ?
#
loop_
_entity_poly.entity_id
_entity_poly.type
_entity_poly.pdbx_seq_one_letter_code
_entity_poly.pdbx_strand_id
1 'polypeptide(L)'
;MDERSGRTDEPHHQGGNRQTLHYETHDQLRTHLADFMAAYNLARRLKTLSGLTPYEYIAKIWTSEPDRFIVDPIHQMPGLNT
;
A
#
# COMPACT_ATOMS: atom_id res chain seq x y z
N MET A 1 35.96 0.85 -42.22
CA MET A 1 35.52 -0.55 -42.09
C MET A 1 35.80 -0.94 -40.65
N ASP A 2 34.77 -0.74 -39.85
CA ASP A 2 34.59 -1.09 -38.46
C ASP A 2 34.73 -2.61 -38.23
N GLU A 3 35.17 -3.02 -37.04
CA GLU A 3 34.33 -3.79 -36.10
C GLU A 3 35.14 -4.37 -34.91
N ARG A 4 34.54 -4.19 -33.72
CA ARG A 4 34.56 -5.10 -32.55
C ARG A 4 35.91 -5.40 -31.87
N SER A 5 35.99 -5.69 -30.58
CA SER A 5 35.07 -5.75 -29.44
C SER A 5 35.98 -5.99 -28.25
N GLY A 6 35.77 -5.32 -27.13
CA GLY A 6 36.57 -5.60 -25.93
C GLY A 6 36.31 -4.65 -24.78
N ARG A 7 35.04 -4.30 -24.55
CA ARG A 7 34.59 -3.69 -23.28
C ARG A 7 33.69 -4.70 -22.59
N THR A 8 34.29 -5.47 -21.70
CA THR A 8 33.69 -6.19 -20.56
C THR A 8 34.55 -5.69 -19.39
N ASP A 9 34.07 -5.03 -18.36
CA ASP A 9 32.86 -5.29 -17.58
C ASP A 9 32.32 -3.98 -17.01
N GLU A 10 31.09 -3.62 -17.38
CA GLU A 10 30.29 -2.66 -16.62
C GLU A 10 29.54 -3.46 -15.54
N PRO A 11 29.81 -3.27 -14.24
CA PRO A 11 28.94 -3.83 -13.22
C PRO A 11 27.63 -3.03 -13.19
N HIS A 12 26.63 -3.53 -13.91
CA HIS A 12 25.23 -3.15 -13.70
C HIS A 12 24.74 -3.69 -12.35
N HIS A 13 25.24 -3.14 -11.24
CA HIS A 13 24.55 -3.22 -9.96
C HIS A 13 23.58 -2.05 -9.86
N GLN A 14 22.46 -2.18 -10.56
CA GLN A 14 21.26 -1.45 -10.16
C GLN A 14 20.68 -2.18 -8.94
N GLY A 15 21.38 -2.03 -7.80
CA GLY A 15 20.88 -2.44 -6.50
C GLY A 15 19.66 -1.59 -6.19
N GLY A 16 18.47 -2.13 -6.46
CA GLY A 16 17.24 -1.56 -5.96
C GLY A 16 17.38 -1.39 -4.44
N ASN A 17 17.15 -0.17 -3.95
CA ASN A 17 17.23 0.15 -2.53
C ASN A 17 16.20 -0.69 -1.77
N ARG A 18 16.61 -1.85 -1.28
CA ARG A 18 15.79 -2.69 -0.41
C ARG A 18 15.85 -2.10 1.00
N GLN A 19 14.94 -1.19 1.29
CA GLN A 19 14.77 -0.65 2.63
C GLN A 19 14.23 -1.75 3.54
N THR A 20 15.03 -2.19 4.51
CA THR A 20 14.60 -3.11 5.56
C THR A 20 14.07 -2.29 6.73
N LEU A 21 12.76 -2.32 6.93
CA LEU A 21 12.11 -1.71 8.10
C LEU A 21 12.34 -2.64 9.29
N HIS A 22 13.18 -2.22 10.22
CA HIS A 22 13.41 -2.92 11.49
C HIS A 22 12.59 -2.24 12.59
N TYR A 23 11.87 -3.03 13.38
CA TYR A 23 11.08 -2.57 14.53
C TYR A 23 11.75 -3.07 15.81
N GLU A 24 11.93 -2.16 16.76
CA GLU A 24 12.52 -2.49 18.07
C GLU A 24 11.46 -3.07 19.02
N THR A 25 10.20 -2.66 18.85
CA THR A 25 9.08 -3.12 19.67
C THR A 25 7.87 -3.50 18.83
N HIS A 26 6.99 -4.32 19.42
CA HIS A 26 5.73 -4.67 18.79
C HIS A 26 4.81 -3.45 18.60
N ASP A 27 4.91 -2.45 19.47
CA ASP A 27 4.09 -1.24 19.37
C ASP A 27 4.54 -0.36 18.20
N GLN A 28 5.84 -0.26 17.92
CA GLN A 28 6.34 0.43 16.72
C GLN A 28 5.79 -0.21 15.43
N LEU A 29 5.76 -1.55 15.38
CA LEU A 29 5.17 -2.28 14.27
C LEU A 29 3.66 -1.99 14.14
N ARG A 30 2.93 -1.99 15.27
CA ARG A 30 1.48 -1.71 15.28
C ARG A 30 1.16 -0.31 14.77
N THR A 31 1.87 0.70 15.25
CA THR A 31 1.69 2.09 14.80
C THR A 31 1.98 2.21 13.31
N HIS A 32 3.11 1.66 12.84
CA HIS A 32 3.45 1.73 11.43
C HIS A 32 2.41 1.05 10.53
N LEU A 33 1.91 -0.12 10.93
CA LEU A 33 0.84 -0.81 10.20
C LEU A 33 -0.46 0.00 10.18
N ALA A 34 -0.83 0.62 11.29
CA ALA A 34 -2.02 1.48 11.36
C ALA A 34 -1.89 2.69 10.42
N ASP A 35 -0.75 3.37 10.45
CA ASP A 35 -0.47 4.52 9.58
C ASP A 35 -0.45 4.11 8.10
N PHE A 36 0.19 2.98 7.79
CA PHE A 36 0.24 2.45 6.43
C PHE A 36 -1.17 2.12 5.91
N MET A 37 -1.98 1.43 6.72
CA MET A 37 -3.35 1.09 6.37
C MET A 37 -4.21 2.33 6.20
N ALA A 38 -4.10 3.32 7.09
CA ALA A 38 -4.82 4.59 6.97
C ALA A 38 -4.43 5.34 5.69
N ALA A 39 -3.13 5.48 5.42
CA ALA A 39 -2.63 6.12 4.22
C ALA A 39 -3.07 5.39 2.95
N TYR A 40 -3.01 4.07 2.92
CA TYR A 40 -3.44 3.30 1.76
C TYR A 40 -4.95 3.41 1.53
N ASN A 41 -5.74 3.25 2.60
CA ASN A 41 -7.20 3.24 2.52
C ASN A 41 -7.79 4.61 2.18
N LEU A 42 -7.09 5.70 2.50
CA LEU A 42 -7.60 7.07 2.31
C LEU A 42 -6.89 7.87 1.21
N ALA A 43 -5.58 7.70 1.00
CA ALA A 43 -4.82 8.62 0.15
C ALA A 43 -4.87 8.28 -1.35
N ARG A 44 -5.06 7.01 -1.72
CA ARG A 44 -4.91 6.57 -3.11
C ARG A 44 -6.24 6.14 -3.72
N ARG A 45 -6.64 6.86 -4.76
CA ARG A 45 -7.73 6.45 -5.65
C ARG A 45 -7.24 5.43 -6.66
N LEU A 46 -7.97 4.33 -6.80
CA LEU A 46 -7.56 3.21 -7.66
C LEU A 46 -8.46 3.16 -8.89
N LYS A 47 -7.85 3.19 -10.09
CA LYS A 47 -8.58 3.08 -11.37
C LYS A 47 -9.40 1.78 -11.46
N THR A 48 -8.87 0.70 -10.88
CA THR A 48 -9.55 -0.60 -10.80
C THR A 48 -10.83 -0.55 -9.96
N LEU A 49 -10.92 0.37 -9.00
CA LEU A 49 -12.11 0.62 -8.18
C LEU A 49 -12.94 1.78 -8.74
N SER A 50 -12.87 2.02 -10.05
CA SER A 50 -13.56 3.13 -10.72
C SER A 50 -13.19 4.52 -10.17
N GLY A 51 -11.94 4.67 -9.68
CA GLY A 51 -11.46 5.92 -9.10
C GLY A 51 -11.83 6.12 -7.62
N LEU A 52 -12.37 5.11 -6.96
CA LEU A 52 -12.60 5.13 -5.52
C LEU A 52 -11.32 4.81 -4.74
N THR A 53 -11.22 5.33 -3.52
CA THR A 53 -10.26 4.81 -2.54
C THR A 53 -10.72 3.42 -2.09
N PRO A 54 -9.81 2.59 -1.55
CA PRO A 54 -10.20 1.31 -0.96
C PRO A 54 -11.31 1.45 0.07
N TYR A 55 -11.24 2.48 0.93
CA TYR A 55 -12.28 2.75 1.93
C TYR A 55 -13.63 3.09 1.29
N GLU A 56 -13.66 4.03 0.33
CA GLU A 56 -14.90 4.42 -0.36
C GLU A 56 -15.56 3.22 -1.06
N TYR A 57 -14.75 2.34 -1.66
CA TYR A 57 -15.25 1.12 -2.30
C TYR A 57 -15.86 0.15 -1.28
N ILE A 58 -15.17 -0.12 -0.17
CA ILE A 58 -15.67 -1.01 0.89
C ILE A 58 -16.98 -0.46 1.47
N ALA A 59 -17.03 0.84 1.79
CA ALA A 59 -18.24 1.48 2.31
C ALA A 59 -19.43 1.37 1.34
N LYS A 60 -19.17 1.51 0.04
CA LYS A 60 -20.19 1.35 -1.01
C LYS A 60 -20.73 -0.09 -1.06
N ILE A 61 -19.85 -1.10 -1.06
CA ILE A 61 -20.28 -2.50 -1.11
C ILE A 61 -20.99 -2.90 0.20
N TRP A 62 -20.52 -2.43 1.36
CA TRP A 62 -21.21 -2.63 2.63
C TRP A 62 -22.63 -2.07 2.63
N THR A 63 -22.83 -0.85 2.10
CA THR A 63 -24.16 -0.23 2.03
C THR A 63 -25.10 -0.98 1.09
N SER A 64 -24.58 -1.50 -0.03
CA SER A 64 -25.39 -2.19 -1.05
C SER A 64 -25.60 -3.68 -0.78
N GLU A 65 -24.63 -4.35 -0.15
CA GLU A 65 -24.56 -5.79 0.08
C GLU A 65 -24.01 -6.11 1.48
N PRO A 66 -24.71 -5.70 2.56
CA PRO A 66 -24.21 -5.84 3.93
C PRO A 66 -24.00 -7.31 4.34
N ASP A 67 -24.80 -8.24 3.82
CA ASP A 67 -24.71 -9.68 4.12
C ASP A 67 -23.36 -10.32 3.73
N ARG A 68 -22.57 -9.65 2.89
CA ARG A 68 -21.22 -10.10 2.51
C ARG A 68 -20.17 -9.88 3.58
N PHE A 69 -20.46 -9.09 4.62
CA PHE A 69 -19.49 -8.79 5.68
C PHE A 69 -20.01 -9.23 7.05
N ILE A 70 -19.08 -9.71 7.87
CA ILE A 70 -19.35 -10.19 9.23
C ILE A 70 -19.32 -9.05 10.25
N VAL A 71 -18.62 -7.96 9.93
CA VAL A 71 -18.34 -6.82 10.82
C VAL A 71 -18.55 -5.53 10.06
N ASP A 72 -19.10 -4.52 10.74
CA ASP A 72 -19.26 -3.18 10.18
C ASP A 72 -17.89 -2.51 9.96
N PRO A 73 -17.49 -2.22 8.70
CA PRO A 73 -16.20 -1.61 8.41
C PRO A 73 -16.10 -0.15 8.89
N ILE A 74 -17.22 0.54 9.12
CA ILE A 74 -17.25 1.94 9.59
C ILE A 74 -16.71 2.05 11.02
N HIS A 75 -16.85 0.98 11.82
CA HIS A 75 -16.38 0.94 13.20
C HIS A 75 -14.87 0.68 13.33
N GLN A 76 -14.22 0.14 12.28
CA GLN A 76 -12.78 -0.15 12.29
C GLN A 76 -11.93 1.02 11.80
N MET A 77 -12.55 1.99 11.15
CA MET A 77 -11.91 3.24 10.74
C MET A 77 -12.84 4.41 11.06
N PRO A 78 -12.99 4.78 12.35
CA PRO A 78 -13.49 6.11 12.65
C PRO A 78 -12.53 7.07 11.95
N GLY A 79 -13.03 7.82 10.96
CA GLY A 79 -12.20 8.69 10.13
C GLY A 79 -11.25 9.55 10.97
N LEU A 80 -10.16 10.01 10.34
CA LEU A 80 -9.02 10.71 10.95
C LEU A 80 -9.45 11.62 12.13
N ASN A 81 -9.44 11.07 13.36
CA ASN A 81 -9.61 11.89 14.55
C ASN A 81 -8.29 12.64 14.71
N THR A 82 -8.42 13.97 14.70
CA THR A 82 -7.35 14.93 15.02
C THR A 82 -6.75 14.64 16.40
#